data_AF-A0A4Q3F8Q9-F1
#
_entry.id   AF-A0A4Q3F8Q9-F1
#
_cell.length_a   1.000
_cell.length_b   1.000
_cell.length_c   1.000
_cell.angle_alpha   90.00
_cell.angle_beta   90.00
_cell.angle_gamma   90.00
#
_symmetry.space_group_name_H-M   'P 1'
#
loop_
_entity.id
_entity.type
_entity.pdbx_description
1 polymer ?
#
loop_
_entity_poly.entity_id
_entity_poly.type
_entity_poly.pdbx_seq_one_letter_code
_entity_poly.pdbx_strand_id
1 'polypeptide(L)'
;MGFAVFHPGKGSGAGGGIGSHIDRKEGQEHTYPHADAARRALNINHALPSGRHLVNLPEAINERIKEGYTGKKAIRKDGVRFLSLVLTGTHEDMIKLAGDTEKFKKWQQAN
;
A
#
# COMPACT_ATOMS: atom_id res chain seq x y z
N MET A 1 1.99 -22.97 -14.23
CA MET A 1 1.00 -21.87 -14.28
C MET A 1 0.91 -21.36 -12.86
N GLY A 2 1.39 -20.15 -12.57
CA GLY A 2 1.37 -19.64 -11.20
C GLY A 2 0.00 -19.13 -10.78
N PHE A 3 -0.11 -18.78 -9.50
CA PHE A 3 -1.34 -18.28 -8.90
C PHE A 3 -1.34 -16.75 -8.86
N ALA A 4 -2.52 -16.16 -9.12
CA ALA A 4 -2.79 -14.80 -8.68
C ALA A 4 -2.98 -14.80 -7.16
N VAL A 5 -2.32 -13.86 -6.48
CA VAL A 5 -2.33 -13.72 -5.04
C VAL A 5 -3.02 -12.41 -4.69
N PHE A 6 -4.13 -12.52 -3.96
CA PHE A 6 -4.83 -11.40 -3.35
C PHE A 6 -4.90 -11.62 -1.84
N HIS A 7 -4.27 -10.72 -1.08
CA HIS A 7 -4.22 -10.83 0.38
C HIS A 7 -4.72 -9.53 1.04
N PRO A 8 -5.94 -9.53 1.62
CA PRO A 8 -6.45 -8.41 2.41
C PRO A 8 -6.02 -8.53 3.88
N GLY A 9 -5.35 -7.51 4.40
CA GLY A 9 -5.00 -7.35 5.80
C GLY A 9 -5.83 -6.27 6.49
N LYS A 10 -6.27 -6.52 7.73
CA LYS A 10 -7.00 -5.53 8.55
C LYS A 10 -6.03 -4.63 9.31
N GLY A 11 -6.24 -3.32 9.23
CA GLY A 11 -5.51 -2.34 10.03
C GLY A 11 -6.42 -1.63 11.02
N SER A 12 -6.18 -1.81 12.33
CA SER A 12 -6.90 -1.10 13.41
C SER A 12 -6.14 0.12 13.95
N GLY A 13 -4.83 0.17 13.75
CA GLY A 13 -3.98 1.30 14.15
C GLY A 13 -4.06 2.48 13.19
N ALA A 14 -3.20 3.48 13.41
CA ALA A 14 -3.08 4.63 12.52
C ALA A 14 -2.33 4.32 11.20
N GLY A 15 -1.72 3.14 11.05
CA GLY A 15 -1.02 2.77 9.83
C GLY A 15 0.40 3.36 9.68
N GLY A 16 0.98 3.94 10.74
CA GLY A 16 2.32 4.55 10.66
C GLY A 16 3.42 3.59 10.23
N GLY A 17 3.49 2.40 10.82
CA GLY A 17 4.51 1.40 10.47
C GLY A 17 4.40 0.90 9.02
N ILE A 18 3.17 0.64 8.54
CA ILE A 18 2.97 0.21 7.15
C ILE A 18 3.16 1.36 6.16
N GLY A 19 2.83 2.60 6.53
CA GLY A 19 3.18 3.79 5.74
C GLY A 19 4.68 3.91 5.55
N SER A 20 5.45 3.83 6.65
CA SER A 20 6.92 3.81 6.60
C SER A 20 7.46 2.66 5.74
N HIS A 21 6.81 1.49 5.77
CA HIS A 21 7.17 0.35 4.93
C HIS A 21 7.00 0.64 3.43
N ILE A 22 5.85 1.20 3.05
CA ILE A 22 5.48 1.51 1.66
C ILE A 22 6.36 2.62 1.10
N ASP A 23 6.49 3.72 1.85
CA ASP A 23 7.25 4.91 1.45
C ASP A 23 8.76 4.72 1.60
N ARG A 24 9.19 3.57 2.13
CA ARG A 24 10.58 3.24 2.47
C ARG A 24 11.21 4.34 3.34
N LYS A 25 10.53 4.80 4.39
CA LYS A 25 10.97 5.98 5.16
C LYS A 25 12.37 5.77 5.76
N GLU A 26 13.29 6.71 5.53
CA GLU A 26 14.66 6.67 6.09
C GLU A 26 14.62 6.56 7.63
N GLY A 27 15.47 5.70 8.19
CA GLY A 27 15.49 5.37 9.62
C GLY A 27 14.40 4.38 10.05
N GLN A 28 13.65 3.80 9.11
CA GLN A 28 12.63 2.77 9.35
C GLN A 28 12.93 1.46 8.60
N GLU A 29 14.20 1.17 8.32
CA GLU A 29 14.66 0.02 7.55
C GLU A 29 14.23 -1.32 8.17
N HIS A 30 14.09 -1.36 9.49
CA HIS A 30 13.57 -2.52 10.23
C HIS A 30 12.15 -2.92 9.79
N THR A 31 11.40 -2.01 9.17
CA THR A 31 10.07 -2.31 8.63
C THR A 31 10.15 -3.01 7.28
N TYR A 32 11.24 -2.88 6.51
CA TYR A 32 11.43 -3.46 5.17
C TYR A 32 12.78 -4.17 4.99
N PRO A 33 13.10 -5.17 5.84
CA PRO A 33 14.46 -5.74 5.91
C PRO A 33 14.93 -6.47 4.65
N HIS A 34 13.99 -6.92 3.81
CA HIS A 34 14.28 -7.65 2.56
C HIS A 34 14.29 -6.75 1.32
N ALA A 35 14.12 -5.44 1.47
CA ALA A 35 14.14 -4.52 0.34
C ALA A 35 15.58 -4.21 -0.11
N ASP A 36 15.83 -4.32 -1.41
CA ASP A 36 17.08 -3.87 -2.02
C ASP A 36 17.08 -2.34 -2.14
N ALA A 37 17.96 -1.68 -1.37
CA ALA A 37 18.08 -0.22 -1.35
C ALA A 37 18.45 0.36 -2.72
N ALA A 38 19.24 -0.35 -3.53
CA ALA A 38 19.65 0.10 -4.87
C ALA A 38 18.46 0.16 -5.84
N ARG A 39 17.40 -0.61 -5.58
CA ARG A 39 16.20 -0.68 -6.41
C ARG A 39 15.07 0.24 -5.94
N ARG A 40 15.28 1.01 -4.87
CA ARG A 40 14.27 1.92 -4.32
C ARG A 40 13.69 2.87 -5.37
N ALA A 41 14.53 3.41 -6.24
CA ALA A 41 14.12 4.35 -7.29
C ALA A 41 13.16 3.74 -8.34
N LEU A 42 13.02 2.42 -8.37
CA LEU A 42 12.08 1.71 -9.26
C LEU A 42 10.66 1.66 -8.70
N ASN A 43 10.45 2.00 -7.43
CA ASN A 43 9.11 2.04 -6.84
C ASN A 43 8.29 3.17 -7.47
N ILE A 44 7.03 2.88 -7.79
CA ILE A 44 6.09 3.84 -8.37
C ILE A 44 4.97 4.08 -7.36
N ASN A 45 4.65 5.34 -7.11
CA ASN A 45 3.46 5.74 -6.36
C ASN A 45 2.44 6.34 -7.33
N HIS A 46 1.20 5.89 -7.25
CA HIS A 46 0.13 6.34 -8.13
C HIS A 46 -0.67 7.46 -7.48
N ALA A 47 -1.08 8.43 -8.30
CA ALA A 47 -1.89 9.54 -7.84
C ALA A 47 -3.27 9.04 -7.36
N LEU A 48 -3.53 9.22 -6.07
CA LEU A 48 -4.83 8.96 -5.46
C LEU A 48 -5.74 10.19 -5.51
N PRO A 49 -7.08 10.02 -5.53
CA PRO A 49 -8.04 11.11 -5.43
C PRO A 49 -7.76 12.03 -4.23
N SER A 50 -8.05 13.32 -4.41
CA SER A 50 -7.83 14.37 -3.40
C SER A 50 -6.37 14.49 -2.93
N GLY A 51 -5.41 13.98 -3.70
CA GLY A 51 -3.98 14.11 -3.37
C GLY A 51 -3.54 13.26 -2.17
N ARG A 52 -4.30 12.26 -1.73
CA ARG A 52 -3.99 11.50 -0.50
C ARG A 52 -2.67 10.73 -0.53
N HIS A 53 -2.09 10.51 -1.70
CA HIS A 53 -0.76 9.91 -1.88
C HIS A 53 0.39 10.88 -1.52
N LEU A 54 0.10 12.15 -1.29
CA LEU A 54 1.07 13.20 -0.95
C LEU A 54 1.23 13.41 0.57
N VAL A 55 0.31 12.85 1.37
CA VAL A 55 0.36 12.92 2.84
C VAL A 55 0.73 11.54 3.39
N ASN A 56 1.17 11.50 4.65
CA ASN A 56 1.50 10.22 5.26
C ASN A 56 0.23 9.37 5.45
N LEU A 57 0.40 8.05 5.45
CA LEU A 57 -0.74 7.11 5.52
C LEU A 57 -1.67 7.35 6.74
N PRO A 58 -1.18 7.63 7.96
CA PRO A 58 -2.04 8.03 9.07
C PRO A 58 -2.95 9.22 8.80
N GLU A 59 -2.42 10.29 8.21
CA GLU A 59 -3.19 11.47 7.82
C GLU A 59 -4.23 11.11 6.76
N ALA A 60 -3.84 10.42 5.69
CA ALA A 60 -4.75 9.99 4.63
C ALA A 60 -5.94 9.16 5.15
N ILE A 61 -5.68 8.21 6.08
CA ILE A 61 -6.74 7.39 6.71
C ILE A 61 -7.66 8.27 7.56
N ASN A 62 -7.09 9.16 8.38
CA ASN A 62 -7.88 10.05 9.24
C ASN A 62 -8.76 10.99 8.42
N GLU A 63 -8.22 11.60 7.36
CA GLU A 63 -8.96 12.47 6.45
C GLU A 63 -10.11 11.70 5.77
N ARG A 64 -9.83 10.50 5.25
CA ARG A 64 -10.87 9.67 4.61
C ARG A 64 -11.99 9.32 5.58
N ILE A 65 -11.65 8.97 6.82
CA ILE A 65 -12.62 8.67 7.87
C ILE A 65 -13.42 9.93 8.21
N LYS A 66 -12.77 11.09 8.39
CA LYS A 66 -13.44 12.36 8.70
C LYS A 66 -14.44 12.76 7.60
N GLU A 67 -14.10 12.50 6.34
CA GLU A 67 -14.97 12.76 5.20
C GLU A 67 -16.20 11.82 5.14
N GLY A 68 -16.02 10.53 5.47
CA GLY A 68 -17.06 9.51 5.31
C GLY A 68 -17.88 9.18 6.55
N TYR A 69 -17.34 9.41 7.74
CA TYR A 69 -17.98 8.99 8.99
C TYR A 69 -18.99 10.04 9.47
N THR A 70 -20.27 9.73 9.31
CA THR A 70 -21.40 10.59 9.72
C THR A 70 -21.99 10.22 11.09
N GLY A 71 -21.40 9.23 11.77
CA GLY A 71 -21.85 8.80 13.09
C GLY A 71 -21.57 9.85 14.16
N LYS A 72 -22.46 9.93 15.16
CA LYS A 72 -22.32 10.85 16.30
C LYS A 72 -21.38 10.34 17.40
N LYS A 73 -21.03 9.05 17.36
CA LYS A 73 -20.21 8.39 18.39
C LYS A 73 -18.77 8.29 17.94
N ALA A 74 -17.84 8.21 18.89
CA ALA A 74 -16.45 7.91 18.57
C ALA A 74 -16.34 6.52 17.93
N ILE A 75 -15.44 6.37 16.96
CA ILE A 75 -15.07 5.06 16.40
C ILE A 75 -14.34 4.26 17.49
N ARG A 76 -14.74 3.00 17.68
CA ARG A 76 -14.10 2.09 18.65
C ARG A 76 -12.60 1.96 18.36
N LYS A 77 -11.78 1.94 19.42
CA LYS A 77 -10.30 1.93 19.33
C LYS A 77 -9.76 0.71 18.57
N ASP A 78 -10.47 -0.41 18.66
CA ASP A 78 -10.16 -1.70 18.05
C ASP A 78 -10.91 -1.92 16.72
N GLY A 79 -11.55 -0.87 16.18
CA GLY A 79 -12.22 -0.91 14.90
C GLY A 79 -11.22 -1.03 13.76
N VAL A 80 -11.60 -1.74 12.69
CA VAL A 80 -10.81 -1.76 11.45
C VAL A 80 -10.93 -0.38 10.79
N ARG A 81 -9.81 0.30 10.60
CA ARG A 81 -9.72 1.66 10.07
C ARG A 81 -9.32 1.68 8.60
N PHE A 82 -8.57 0.68 8.16
CA PHE A 82 -8.17 0.49 6.77
C PHE A 82 -8.00 -0.99 6.44
N LEU A 83 -8.03 -1.29 5.14
CA LEU A 83 -7.61 -2.58 4.59
C LEU A 83 -6.32 -2.35 3.81
N SER A 84 -5.30 -3.14 4.09
CA SER A 84 -4.13 -3.26 3.23
C SER A 84 -4.39 -4.36 2.22
N LEU A 85 -4.23 -4.07 0.94
CA LEU A 85 -4.45 -5.03 -0.13
C LEU A 85 -3.12 -5.31 -0.81
N VAL A 86 -2.69 -6.57 -0.80
CA VAL A 86 -1.52 -7.02 -1.57
C VAL A 86 -2.04 -7.77 -2.79
N LEU A 87 -1.66 -7.29 -3.96
CA LEU A 87 -1.92 -7.92 -5.26
C LEU A 87 -0.58 -8.31 -5.86
N THR A 88 -0.40 -9.59 -6.14
CA THR A 88 0.84 -10.12 -6.73
C THR A 88 0.61 -11.48 -7.39
N GLY A 89 1.68 -12.11 -7.87
CA GLY A 89 1.71 -13.48 -8.36
C GLY A 89 2.91 -14.25 -7.82
N THR A 90 3.22 -15.38 -8.45
CA THR A 90 4.46 -16.11 -8.18
C THR A 90 5.68 -15.26 -8.53
N HIS A 91 6.83 -15.56 -7.91
CA HIS A 91 8.07 -14.85 -8.20
C HIS A 91 8.41 -14.91 -9.70
N GLU A 92 8.36 -16.11 -10.28
CA GLU A 92 8.70 -16.36 -11.68
C GLU A 92 7.78 -15.58 -12.63
N ASP A 93 6.47 -15.57 -12.37
CA ASP A 93 5.51 -14.85 -13.21
C ASP A 93 5.67 -13.33 -13.08
N MET A 94 5.91 -12.82 -11.87
CA MET A 94 6.09 -11.38 -11.64
C MET A 94 7.40 -10.86 -12.25
N ILE A 95 8.49 -11.64 -12.19
CA ILE A 95 9.75 -11.31 -12.87
C ILE A 95 9.57 -11.31 -14.39
N LYS A 96 8.88 -12.33 -14.93
CA LYS A 96 8.57 -12.39 -16.37
C LYS A 96 7.70 -11.21 -16.82
N LEU A 97 6.69 -10.84 -16.02
CA LEU A 97 5.83 -9.70 -16.30
C LEU A 97 6.61 -8.39 -16.27
N ALA A 98 7.47 -8.19 -15.28
CA ALA A 98 8.30 -6.99 -15.16
C ALA A 98 9.28 -6.81 -16.34
N GLY A 99 9.67 -7.89 -17.02
CA GLY A 99 10.46 -7.85 -18.25
C GLY A 99 9.73 -7.24 -19.46
N ASP A 100 8.40 -7.14 -19.41
CA ASP A 100 7.57 -6.46 -20.41
C ASP A 100 6.94 -5.21 -19.79
N THR A 101 7.58 -4.06 -20.00
CA THR A 101 7.19 -2.79 -19.37
C THR A 101 5.76 -2.37 -19.69
N GLU A 102 5.29 -2.60 -20.93
CA GLU A 102 3.93 -2.20 -21.32
C GLU A 102 2.89 -3.09 -20.65
N LYS A 103 3.12 -4.40 -20.66
CA LYS A 103 2.23 -5.36 -20.02
C LYS A 103 2.21 -5.18 -18.50
N PHE A 104 3.37 -4.92 -17.88
CA PHE A 104 3.45 -4.67 -16.45
C PHE A 104 2.69 -3.40 -16.06
N LYS A 105 2.84 -2.31 -16.84
CA LYS A 105 2.07 -1.08 -16.62
C LYS A 105 0.56 -1.29 -16.75
N LYS A 106 0.11 -2.06 -17.75
CA LYS A 106 -1.31 -2.41 -17.89
C LYS A 106 -1.81 -3.23 -16.70
N TRP A 107 -0.98 -4.17 -16.21
CA TRP A 107 -1.31 -4.97 -15.02
C TRP A 107 -1.43 -4.11 -13.76
N GLN A 108 -0.50 -3.17 -13.53
CA GLN A 108 -0.53 -2.22 -12.40
C GLN A 108 -1.73 -1.27 -12.44
N GLN A 109 -2.27 -0.96 -13.61
CA GLN A 109 -3.45 -0.11 -13.74
C GLN A 109 -4.76 -0.87 -13.51
N ALA A 110 -4.78 -2.16 -13.81
CA ALA A 110 -5.97 -3.01 -13.71
C ALA A 110 -6.15 -3.63 -12.32
N ASN A 111 -5.09 -3.69 -11.50
CA ASN A 111 -5.04 -4.36 -10.20
C ASN A 111 -4.48 -3.41 -9.15
#